data_AF-A0A1K1LX96-F1
#
_entry.id   AF-A0A1K1LX96-F1
#
_cell.length_a   1.000
_cell.length_b   1.000
_cell.length_c   1.000
_cell.angle_alpha   90.00
_cell.angle_beta   90.00
_cell.angle_gamma   90.00
#
_symmetry.space_group_name_H-M   'P 1'
#
loop_
_entity.id
_entity.type
_entity.pdbx_description
1 polymer ?
#
loop_
_entity_poly.entity_id
_entity_poly.type
_entity_poly.pdbx_seq_one_letter_code
_entity_poly.pdbx_strand_id
1 'polypeptide(L)'
;MTTVQQKIFPTGSRLPTEDFTGNAYLTMLLKNDKNNEFSIGSVTFEPGARTNWHIHPKGQVLIVIEGATVSEEDYTGVNAN
;
A
#
# COMPACT_ATOMS: atom_id res chain seq x y z
N MET A 1 0.95 26.47 18.85
CA MET A 1 0.85 26.50 17.37
C MET A 1 0.69 25.07 16.91
N THR A 2 -0.43 24.71 16.32
CA THR A 2 -0.65 23.34 15.83
C THR A 2 -0.01 23.25 14.45
N THR A 3 1.10 22.51 14.33
CA THR A 3 1.68 22.21 13.03
C THR A 3 0.67 21.35 12.27
N VAL A 4 0.04 21.90 11.24
CA VAL A 4 -0.71 21.08 10.29
C VAL A 4 0.34 20.31 9.50
N GLN A 5 0.50 19.02 9.81
CA GLN A 5 1.34 18.15 9.01
C GLN A 5 0.72 18.05 7.62
N GLN A 6 1.34 18.73 6.66
CA GLN A 6 0.85 18.73 5.29
C GLN A 6 1.15 17.37 4.67
N LYS A 7 0.10 16.61 4.33
CA LYS A 7 0.26 15.32 3.65
C LYS A 7 0.89 15.52 2.27
N ILE A 8 1.82 14.64 1.91
CA ILE A 8 2.49 14.66 0.59
C ILE A 8 1.47 14.39 -0.52
N PHE A 9 0.51 13.48 -0.27
CA PHE A 9 -0.59 13.16 -1.18
C PHE A 9 -1.94 13.25 -0.44
N PRO A 10 -3.04 13.64 -1.12
CA PRO A 10 -4.36 13.63 -0.50
C PRO A 10 -4.79 12.20 -0.15
N THR A 11 -5.56 12.06 0.93
CA THR A 11 -6.23 10.79 1.24
C THR A 11 -7.21 10.46 0.12
N GLY A 12 -7.11 9.26 -0.43
CA GLY A 12 -7.92 8.83 -1.57
C GLY A 12 -9.26 8.20 -1.20
N SER A 13 -9.81 7.45 -2.14
CA SER A 13 -11.07 6.74 -1.93
C SER A 13 -10.87 5.53 -1.04
N ARG A 14 -11.87 5.23 -0.19
CA ARG A 14 -11.87 4.03 0.63
C ARG A 14 -11.85 2.78 -0.25
N LEU A 15 -10.94 1.87 0.04
CA LEU A 15 -10.81 0.60 -0.65
C LEU A 15 -11.88 -0.41 -0.21
N PRO A 16 -12.22 -1.39 -1.07
CA PRO A 16 -13.11 -2.50 -0.69
C PRO A 16 -12.58 -3.24 0.54
N THR A 17 -13.48 -3.69 1.42
CA THR A 17 -13.09 -4.37 2.68
C THR A 17 -12.77 -5.86 2.49
N GLU A 18 -12.89 -6.40 1.28
CA GLU A 18 -12.64 -7.81 1.01
C GLU A 18 -11.14 -8.17 1.03
N ASP A 19 -10.28 -7.22 0.66
CA ASP A 19 -8.82 -7.40 0.63
C ASP A 19 -8.11 -6.85 1.88
N PHE A 20 -8.87 -6.28 2.82
CA PHE A 20 -8.34 -5.54 3.96
C PHE A 20 -9.08 -5.87 5.25
N THR A 21 -8.33 -5.97 6.34
CA THR A 21 -8.91 -5.78 7.68
C THR A 21 -8.87 -4.29 8.01
N GLY A 22 -9.98 -3.70 8.45
CA GLY A 22 -10.07 -2.27 8.78
C GLY A 22 -10.23 -1.36 7.54
N ASN A 23 -10.01 -0.06 7.72
CA ASN A 23 -10.16 0.93 6.65
C ASN A 23 -8.80 1.29 6.03
N ALA A 24 -8.74 1.17 4.71
CA ALA A 24 -7.64 1.66 3.88
C ALA A 24 -8.16 2.58 2.77
N TYR A 25 -7.34 3.53 2.35
CA TYR A 25 -7.68 4.55 1.35
C TYR A 25 -6.58 4.63 0.32
N LEU A 26 -6.93 4.67 -0.98
CA LEU A 26 -5.98 4.67 -2.08
C LEU A 26 -6.15 5.91 -2.97
N THR A 27 -5.04 6.60 -3.20
CA THR A 27 -4.88 7.55 -4.29
C THR A 27 -3.96 6.94 -5.34
N MET A 28 -4.47 6.63 -6.52
CA MET A 28 -3.64 6.20 -7.65
C MET A 28 -2.79 7.38 -8.15
N LEU A 29 -1.47 7.21 -8.18
CA LEU A 29 -0.52 8.20 -8.67
C LEU A 29 -0.12 7.93 -10.12
N LEU A 30 0.00 6.65 -10.49
CA LEU A 30 0.27 6.20 -11.85
C LEU A 30 -0.42 4.85 -12.09
N LYS A 31 -1.14 4.73 -13.20
CA LYS A 31 -1.68 3.45 -13.68
C LYS A 31 -0.68 2.80 -14.64
N ASN A 32 -0.68 1.48 -14.72
CA ASN A 32 0.03 0.78 -15.78
C ASN A 32 -0.55 1.15 -17.15
N ASP A 33 0.31 1.23 -18.15
CA ASP A 33 -0.10 1.42 -19.53
C ASP A 33 0.89 0.74 -20.49
N LYS A 34 0.78 1.02 -21.79
CA LYS A 34 1.64 0.43 -22.83
C LYS A 34 3.13 0.78 -22.69
N ASN A 35 3.49 1.77 -21.89
CA ASN A 35 4.85 2.28 -21.68
C ASN A 35 5.43 1.87 -20.31
N ASN A 36 4.61 1.38 -19.37
CA ASN A 36 5.08 0.93 -18.05
C ASN A 36 4.29 -0.28 -17.52
N GLU A 37 5.01 -1.29 -17.05
CA GLU A 37 4.43 -2.53 -16.49
C GLU A 37 4.15 -2.45 -14.98
N PHE A 38 4.25 -1.27 -14.37
CA PHE A 38 4.03 -1.06 -12.94
C PHE A 38 2.94 -0.01 -12.70
N SER A 39 2.36 -0.03 -11.50
CA SER A 39 1.46 1.01 -11.02
C SER A 39 2.02 1.62 -9.74
N ILE A 40 1.66 2.87 -9.45
CA ILE A 40 2.03 3.55 -8.21
C ILE A 40 0.76 4.06 -7.53
N GLY A 41 0.62 3.74 -6.25
CA GLY A 41 -0.46 4.22 -5.40
C GLY A 41 0.07 4.73 -4.06
N SER A 42 -0.55 5.77 -3.53
CA SER A 42 -0.40 6.19 -2.14
C SER A 42 -1.53 5.59 -1.32
N VAL A 43 -1.20 4.74 -0.36
CA VAL A 43 -2.18 4.08 0.51
C VAL A 43 -2.08 4.63 1.93
N THR A 44 -3.22 4.93 2.54
CA THR A 44 -3.32 5.29 3.96
C THR A 44 -4.12 4.21 4.69
N PHE A 45 -3.56 3.71 5.78
CA PHE A 45 -4.21 2.76 6.68
C PHE A 45 -4.65 3.48 7.95
N GLU A 46 -5.89 3.25 8.39
CA GLU A 46 -6.26 3.60 9.76
C GLU A 46 -5.53 2.70 10.77
N PRO A 47 -5.39 3.11 12.05
CA PRO A 47 -4.75 2.28 13.07
C PRO A 47 -5.36 0.87 13.13
N GLY A 48 -4.50 -0.15 13.01
CA GLY A 48 -4.91 -1.56 13.02
C GLY A 48 -5.40 -2.10 11.67
N ALA A 49 -5.54 -1.25 10.65
CA ALA A 49 -5.87 -1.69 9.30
C ALA A 49 -4.65 -2.33 8.61
N ARG A 50 -4.89 -3.35 7.80
CA ARG A 50 -3.85 -4.09 7.06
C ARG A 50 -4.43 -4.80 5.84
N THR A 51 -3.58 -5.11 4.88
CA THR A 51 -3.92 -6.02 3.77
C THR A 51 -4.10 -7.44 4.29
N ASN A 52 -4.93 -8.21 3.60
CA ASN A 52 -4.91 -9.67 3.72
C ASN A 52 -3.60 -10.22 3.14
N TRP A 53 -3.26 -11.47 3.45
CA TRP A 53 -2.14 -12.16 2.82
C TRP A 53 -2.34 -12.25 1.31
N HIS A 54 -1.35 -11.81 0.55
CA HIS A 54 -1.37 -11.81 -0.91
C HIS A 54 0.06 -11.80 -1.46
N ILE A 55 0.19 -12.05 -2.76
CA ILE A 55 1.47 -12.08 -3.47
C ILE A 55 1.37 -11.18 -4.70
N HIS A 56 2.43 -10.41 -4.96
CA HIS A 56 2.66 -9.75 -6.23
C HIS A 56 3.68 -10.54 -7.05
N PRO A 57 3.32 -11.16 -8.19
CA PRO A 57 4.24 -12.02 -8.97
C PRO A 57 5.52 -11.33 -9.46
N LYS A 58 5.49 -10.00 -9.61
CA LYS A 58 6.65 -9.18 -10.01
C LYS A 58 7.29 -8.43 -8.83
N GLY A 59 6.92 -8.78 -7.60
CA GLY A 59 7.32 -8.08 -6.39
C GLY A 59 6.58 -6.76 -6.15
N GLN A 60 6.87 -6.14 -5.02
CA GLN A 60 6.32 -4.85 -4.61
C GLN A 60 7.39 -4.05 -3.86
N VAL A 61 7.38 -2.72 -4.03
CA VAL A 61 8.22 -1.80 -3.25
C VAL A 61 7.31 -0.90 -2.42
N LEU A 62 7.63 -0.78 -1.14
CA LEU A 62 6.92 0.10 -0.20
C LEU A 62 7.84 1.23 0.25
N ILE A 63 7.34 2.45 0.23
CA ILE A 63 8.03 3.63 0.75
C ILE A 63 7.11 4.24 1.82
N VAL A 64 7.55 4.18 3.08
CA VAL A 64 6.79 4.75 4.20
C VAL A 64 7.07 6.24 4.26
N ILE A 65 6.03 7.05 4.06
CA ILE A 65 6.11 8.52 4.05
C ILE A 65 5.56 9.19 5.31
N GLU A 66 4.74 8.46 6.09
CA GLU A 66 4.13 8.94 7.33
C GLU A 66 3.78 7.74 8.24
N GLY A 67 3.87 7.93 9.57
CA GLY A 67 3.50 6.93 10.56
C GLY A 67 4.54 5.83 10.76
N ALA A 68 4.10 4.74 11.40
CA ALA A 68 4.88 3.54 11.61
C ALA A 68 4.07 2.33 11.12
N THR A 69 4.76 1.35 10.54
CA THR A 69 4.14 0.15 9.99
C THR A 69 4.97 -1.08 10.33
N VAL A 70 4.35 -2.25 10.23
CA VAL A 70 5.01 -3.55 10.27
C VAL A 70 4.70 -4.25 8.95
N SER A 71 5.74 -4.79 8.31
CA SER A 71 5.62 -5.68 7.16
C SER A 71 6.09 -7.07 7.54
N GLU A 72 5.37 -8.08 7.10
CA GLU A 72 5.70 -9.48 7.33
C GLU A 72 5.70 -10.20 5.96
N GLU A 73 6.67 -11.09 5.77
CA GLU A 73 6.80 -11.93 4.58
C GLU A 73 6.93 -13.38 5.03
N ASP A 74 6.05 -14.25 4.53
CA ASP A 74 6.13 -15.68 4.79
C ASP A 74 7.19 -16.31 3.88
N TYR A 75 8.39 -16.50 4.43
CA TYR A 75 9.49 -17.14 3.71
C TYR A 75 9.38 -18.66 3.78
N THR A 76 8.64 -19.27 2.85
CA THR A 76 8.49 -20.75 2.79
C THR A 76 9.67 -21.48 2.13
N GLY A 77 10.73 -20.77 1.72
CA GLY A 77 12.00 -21.39 1.30
C GLY A 77 11.95 -22.24 0.01
N VAL A 78 10.84 -22.28 -0.71
CA VAL A 78 10.80 -22.89 -2.05
C VAL A 78 11.28 -21.87 -3.08
N ASN A 79 12.56 -21.99 -3.46
CA ASN A 79 13.12 -21.39 -4.67
C ASN A 79 12.22 -21.77 -5.86
N ALA A 80 11.45 -20.80 -6.36
CA ALA A 80 10.86 -20.87 -7.69
C ALA A 80 11.98 -20.63 -8.71
N ASN A 81 12.64 -21.72 -9.10
CA ASN A 81 13.36 -21.80 -10.37
C ASN A 81 12.36 -22.01 -11.50
#